data_AF-A0AAU7PJY1-F1
#
_entry.id   AF-A0AAU7PJY1-F1
#
_cell.length_a   1.000
_cell.length_b   1.000
_cell.length_c   1.000
_cell.angle_alpha   90.00
_cell.angle_beta   90.00
_cell.angle_gamma   90.00
#
_symmetry.space_group_name_H-M   'P 1'
#
loop_
_entity.id
_entity.type
_entity.pdbx_description
1 polymer ?
#
loop_
_entity_poly.entity_id
_entity_poly.type
_entity_poly.pdbx_seq_one_letter_code
_entity_poly.pdbx_strand_id
1 'polypeptide(L)'
;MTAGFYEELKNADKSTTLVSLTIIEGQGLGAKALWSGGEIICRQGDEKAFDAFSEDLKSIDKTQIIKSQKSTLFCEFITGEKYMVVCGAGHISIPIIRIGKMLGFHVTVIDDRLSFANTARKEEADTVICKPFREALEEIEGSTGHYFIIVTRGHRYDQDCLSQIIGKKNAYIGMIGSRARVKLVKDYLEEQGIDKELLEQVYTPIGLKINAQTPEEIAVAIMAEIIQVKNGSQKSFGYPKEILDGLTSGELSDMPKALVTIVSRKGSAPRDVGTKMVVMLDGSTIGTIGGGCVESEVCLAARDVARDKKPVLMKVDMTPGNAEDEGMVCGGIVEVYIEPVFN
;
A
#
# COMPACT_ATOMS: atom_id res chain seq x y z
N MET A 1 -29.85 -3.46 5.20
CA MET A 1 -29.23 -2.37 4.42
C MET A 1 -28.01 -2.98 3.79
N THR A 2 -27.92 -3.02 2.46
CA THR A 2 -26.70 -3.40 1.76
C THR A 2 -25.57 -2.50 2.26
N ALA A 3 -24.45 -3.08 2.66
CA ALA A 3 -23.30 -2.32 3.11
C ALA A 3 -22.83 -1.38 1.97
N GLY A 4 -22.47 -0.14 2.30
CA GLY A 4 -21.96 0.81 1.31
C GLY A 4 -20.64 0.32 0.69
N PHE A 5 -20.27 0.87 -0.49
CA PHE A 5 -19.05 0.47 -1.21
C PHE A 5 -17.80 0.40 -0.31
N TYR A 6 -17.62 1.38 0.59
CA TYR A 6 -16.46 1.44 1.47
C TYR A 6 -16.47 0.37 2.58
N GLU A 7 -17.64 -0.05 3.04
CA GLU A 7 -17.76 -1.16 4.00
C GLU A 7 -17.46 -2.50 3.33
N GLU A 8 -17.98 -2.72 2.13
CA GLU A 8 -17.62 -3.89 1.32
C GLU A 8 -16.11 -3.92 1.07
N LEU A 9 -15.52 -2.78 0.69
CA LEU A 9 -14.09 -2.66 0.50
C LEU A 9 -13.28 -2.93 1.78
N LYS A 10 -13.76 -2.46 2.93
CA LYS A 10 -13.10 -2.67 4.23
C LYS A 10 -13.06 -4.15 4.60
N ASN A 11 -14.14 -4.88 4.31
CA ASN A 11 -14.32 -6.29 4.66
C ASN A 11 -13.88 -7.27 3.56
N ALA A 12 -13.59 -6.78 2.35
CA ALA A 12 -13.18 -7.63 1.23
C ALA A 12 -11.88 -8.39 1.51
N ASP A 13 -11.79 -9.61 0.98
CA ASP A 13 -10.58 -10.42 1.08
C ASP A 13 -9.46 -9.83 0.21
N LYS A 14 -8.53 -9.15 0.88
CA LYS A 14 -7.34 -8.51 0.28
C LYS A 14 -6.23 -9.50 -0.08
N SER A 15 -6.44 -10.81 0.11
CA SER A 15 -5.56 -11.87 -0.41
C SER A 15 -5.71 -12.05 -1.93
N THR A 16 -6.81 -11.56 -2.49
CA THR A 16 -7.11 -11.56 -3.93
C THR A 16 -6.79 -10.21 -4.58
N THR A 17 -6.75 -10.17 -5.91
CA THR A 17 -6.57 -8.91 -6.63
C THR A 17 -7.87 -8.14 -6.61
N LEU A 18 -7.92 -7.08 -5.80
CA LEU A 18 -9.06 -6.17 -5.70
C LEU A 18 -8.81 -4.91 -6.54
N VAL A 19 -9.83 -4.48 -7.28
CA VAL A 19 -9.80 -3.25 -8.07
C VAL A 19 -11.03 -2.40 -7.73
N SER A 20 -10.79 -1.16 -7.31
CA SER A 20 -11.82 -0.12 -7.19
C SER A 20 -12.04 0.50 -8.56
N LEU A 21 -13.29 0.53 -9.00
CA LEU A 21 -13.74 1.15 -10.23
C LEU A 21 -14.54 2.40 -9.86
N THR A 22 -14.19 3.55 -10.42
CA THR A 22 -14.93 4.81 -10.21
C THR A 22 -15.08 5.57 -11.52
N ILE A 23 -16.32 5.93 -11.90
CA ILE A 23 -16.54 6.84 -13.03
C ILE A 23 -16.26 8.26 -12.57
N ILE A 24 -15.22 8.87 -13.14
CA ILE A 24 -14.72 10.20 -12.77
C ILE A 24 -15.17 11.31 -13.73
N GLU A 25 -15.76 10.94 -14.87
CA GLU A 25 -16.29 11.89 -15.87
C GLU A 25 -17.37 11.21 -16.73
N GLY A 26 -18.37 11.99 -17.18
CA GLY A 26 -19.36 11.55 -18.16
C GLY A 26 -20.55 10.77 -17.60
N GLN A 27 -21.14 9.89 -18.41
CA GLN A 27 -22.32 9.10 -18.03
C GLN A 27 -22.00 8.16 -16.86
N GLY A 28 -22.83 8.22 -15.81
CA GLY A 28 -22.63 7.43 -14.59
C GLY A 28 -21.63 8.04 -13.61
N LEU A 29 -21.30 9.35 -13.73
CA LEU A 29 -20.41 10.06 -12.80
C LEU A 29 -20.69 9.74 -11.33
N GLY A 30 -19.65 9.35 -10.60
CA GLY A 30 -19.73 8.96 -9.19
C GLY A 30 -20.15 7.51 -8.95
N ALA A 31 -20.52 6.75 -9.99
CA ALA A 31 -20.74 5.32 -9.84
C ALA A 31 -19.44 4.61 -9.44
N LYS A 32 -19.57 3.63 -8.54
CA LYS A 32 -18.47 2.80 -8.04
C LYS A 32 -18.76 1.33 -8.18
N ALA A 33 -17.71 0.54 -8.34
CA ALA A 33 -17.80 -0.90 -8.21
C ALA A 33 -16.51 -1.48 -7.63
N LEU A 34 -16.62 -2.57 -6.89
CA LEU A 34 -15.47 -3.36 -6.46
C LEU A 34 -15.40 -4.59 -7.36
N TRP A 35 -14.24 -4.81 -7.97
CA TRP A 35 -14.00 -5.93 -8.87
C TRP A 35 -12.93 -6.85 -8.29
N SER A 36 -13.15 -8.16 -8.37
CA SER A 36 -12.17 -9.19 -8.02
C SER A 36 -12.33 -10.41 -8.91
N GLY A 37 -11.20 -10.97 -9.37
CA GLY A 37 -11.19 -12.29 -10.00
C GLY A 37 -12.07 -12.45 -11.24
N GLY A 38 -12.36 -11.36 -11.97
CA GLY A 38 -13.23 -11.39 -13.16
C GLY A 38 -14.65 -10.86 -12.94
N GLU A 39 -15.07 -10.67 -11.69
CA GLU A 39 -16.45 -10.34 -11.36
C GLU A 39 -16.56 -9.06 -10.52
N ILE A 40 -17.69 -8.37 -10.65
CA ILE A 40 -18.04 -7.22 -9.80
C ILE A 40 -18.71 -7.75 -8.53
N ILE A 41 -18.06 -7.53 -7.39
CA ILE A 41 -18.52 -7.94 -6.06
C ILE A 41 -19.59 -6.98 -5.53
N CYS A 42 -19.39 -5.67 -5.70
CA CYS A 42 -20.34 -4.67 -5.25
C CYS A 42 -20.45 -3.50 -6.25
N ARG A 43 -21.61 -2.83 -6.27
CA ARG A 43 -21.88 -1.64 -7.06
C ARG A 43 -22.54 -0.57 -6.19
N GLN A 44 -22.26 0.69 -6.52
CA GLN A 44 -22.94 1.86 -5.97
C GLN A 44 -23.19 2.86 -7.10
N GLY A 45 -24.39 3.41 -7.19
CA GLY A 45 -24.78 4.33 -8.26
C GLY A 45 -25.39 3.62 -9.46
N ASP A 46 -25.12 4.11 -10.67
CA ASP A 46 -25.67 3.57 -11.93
C ASP A 46 -25.15 2.15 -12.22
N GLU A 47 -26.06 1.17 -12.26
CA GLU A 47 -25.74 -0.24 -12.48
C GLU A 47 -25.06 -0.52 -13.83
N LYS A 48 -25.35 0.30 -14.84
CA LYS A 48 -24.85 0.14 -16.22
C LYS A 48 -23.61 0.96 -16.50
N ALA A 49 -23.10 1.71 -15.51
CA ALA A 49 -21.97 2.61 -15.67
C ALA A 49 -20.70 1.91 -16.16
N PHE A 50 -20.56 0.61 -15.88
CA PHE A 50 -19.35 -0.18 -16.15
C PHE A 50 -19.47 -1.07 -17.40
N ASP A 51 -20.66 -1.20 -18.00
CA ASP A 51 -20.91 -2.13 -19.11
C ASP A 51 -19.98 -1.85 -20.31
N ALA A 52 -19.75 -0.55 -20.58
CA ALA A 52 -18.88 -0.08 -21.66
C ALA A 52 -17.39 -0.43 -21.49
N PHE A 53 -16.97 -0.85 -20.29
CA PHE A 53 -15.57 -1.17 -19.96
C PHE A 53 -15.34 -2.67 -19.73
N SER A 54 -16.36 -3.51 -19.95
CA SER A 54 -16.33 -4.95 -19.63
C SER A 54 -15.17 -5.71 -20.30
N GLU A 55 -14.82 -5.37 -21.55
CA GLU A 55 -13.65 -5.96 -22.23
C GLU A 55 -12.33 -5.42 -21.69
N ASP A 56 -12.24 -4.11 -21.41
CA ASP A 56 -11.02 -3.50 -20.87
C ASP A 56 -10.65 -4.10 -19.51
N LEU A 57 -11.65 -4.33 -18.65
CA LEU A 57 -11.50 -4.92 -17.31
C LEU A 57 -10.90 -6.34 -17.31
N LYS A 58 -10.92 -7.06 -18.44
CA LYS A 58 -10.26 -8.38 -18.54
C LYS A 58 -8.75 -8.29 -18.67
N SER A 59 -8.23 -7.11 -19.01
CA SER A 59 -6.81 -6.87 -19.35
C SER A 59 -6.08 -5.91 -18.41
N ILE A 60 -6.76 -5.40 -17.38
CA ILE A 60 -6.17 -4.46 -16.44
C ILE A 60 -5.11 -5.14 -15.56
N ASP A 61 -3.95 -4.49 -15.41
CA ASP A 61 -2.82 -5.00 -14.63
C ASP A 61 -2.18 -3.93 -13.72
N LYS A 62 -2.68 -2.69 -13.79
CA LYS A 62 -2.19 -1.52 -13.07
C LYS A 62 -3.28 -0.49 -12.79
N THR A 63 -3.03 0.39 -11.84
CA THR A 63 -3.87 1.57 -11.63
C THR A 63 -3.80 2.50 -12.84
N GLN A 64 -4.94 2.83 -13.45
CA GLN A 64 -5.00 3.59 -14.69
C GLN A 64 -6.37 4.23 -14.95
N ILE A 65 -6.40 5.14 -15.91
CA ILE A 65 -7.63 5.71 -16.47
C ILE A 65 -7.95 5.03 -17.80
N ILE A 66 -9.21 4.65 -18.00
CA ILE A 66 -9.76 4.06 -19.23
C ILE A 66 -10.87 5.00 -19.73
N LYS A 67 -10.86 5.34 -21.01
CA LYS A 67 -11.83 6.27 -21.61
C LYS A 67 -12.73 5.54 -22.59
N SER A 68 -14.04 5.72 -22.45
CA SER A 68 -15.05 5.34 -23.43
C SER A 68 -15.53 6.58 -24.20
N GLN A 69 -16.46 6.41 -25.15
CA GLN A 69 -17.09 7.55 -25.85
C GLN A 69 -17.92 8.44 -24.91
N LYS A 70 -18.41 7.91 -23.78
CA LYS A 70 -19.39 8.59 -22.93
C LYS A 70 -18.90 8.86 -21.51
N SER A 71 -17.81 8.24 -21.08
CA SER A 71 -17.35 8.28 -19.69
C SER A 71 -15.86 7.97 -19.54
N THR A 72 -15.29 8.43 -18.43
CA THR A 72 -13.92 8.15 -18.02
C THR A 72 -13.96 7.31 -16.73
N LEU A 73 -13.33 6.15 -16.76
CA LEU A 73 -13.21 5.22 -15.65
C LEU A 73 -11.81 5.32 -15.03
N PHE A 74 -11.74 5.53 -13.71
CA PHE A 74 -10.53 5.31 -12.94
C PHE A 74 -10.56 3.90 -12.35
N CYS A 75 -9.56 3.08 -12.71
CA CYS A 75 -9.33 1.75 -12.19
C CYS A 75 -8.16 1.82 -11.20
N GLU A 76 -8.41 1.49 -9.95
CA GLU A 76 -7.41 1.51 -8.89
C GLU A 76 -7.21 0.13 -8.29
N PHE A 77 -6.01 -0.41 -8.44
CA PHE A 77 -5.63 -1.63 -7.75
C PHE A 77 -5.51 -1.35 -6.26
N ILE A 78 -6.09 -2.23 -5.46
CA ILE A 78 -6.11 -2.13 -4.01
C ILE A 78 -5.19 -3.20 -3.48
N THR A 79 -3.96 -2.83 -3.14
CA THR A 79 -3.07 -3.74 -2.43
C THR A 79 -3.45 -3.80 -0.95
N GLY A 80 -3.44 -5.00 -0.38
CA GLY A 80 -3.79 -5.25 1.02
C GLY A 80 -2.91 -4.52 2.04
N GLU A 81 -3.18 -4.75 3.32
CA GLU A 81 -2.35 -4.22 4.40
C GLU A 81 -0.89 -4.66 4.24
N LYS A 82 0.02 -3.81 4.70
CA LYS A 82 1.46 -4.04 4.63
C LYS A 82 1.88 -4.83 5.86
N TYR A 83 2.03 -6.14 5.73
CA TYR A 83 2.51 -6.99 6.81
C TYR A 83 4.02 -7.15 6.69
N MET A 84 4.76 -6.71 7.71
CA MET A 84 6.20 -6.93 7.79
C MET A 84 6.48 -8.06 8.78
N VAL A 85 7.07 -9.14 8.30
CA VAL A 85 7.44 -10.29 9.14
C VAL A 85 8.96 -10.31 9.28
N VAL A 86 9.46 -9.93 10.46
CA VAL A 86 10.89 -9.88 10.78
C VAL A 86 11.30 -11.17 11.49
N CYS A 87 12.09 -11.99 10.82
CA CYS A 87 12.65 -13.22 11.36
C CYS A 87 13.99 -12.91 12.05
N GLY A 88 13.96 -12.86 13.37
CA GLY A 88 15.07 -12.49 14.25
C GLY A 88 14.78 -11.15 14.93
N ALA A 89 15.05 -11.07 16.23
CA ALA A 89 14.88 -9.85 17.02
C ALA A 89 16.22 -9.29 17.50
N GLY A 90 17.28 -9.45 16.69
CA GLY A 90 18.63 -8.95 16.98
C GLY A 90 18.74 -7.41 16.87
N HIS A 91 19.96 -6.89 17.02
CA HIS A 91 20.21 -5.44 17.03
C HIS A 91 19.81 -4.72 15.74
N ILE A 92 19.92 -5.37 14.58
CA ILE A 92 19.46 -4.84 13.28
C ILE A 92 17.93 -4.74 13.23
N SER A 93 17.22 -5.66 13.89
CA SER A 93 15.75 -5.71 13.83
C SER A 93 15.10 -4.52 14.53
N ILE A 94 15.74 -3.93 15.53
CA ILE A 94 15.17 -2.82 16.31
C ILE A 94 14.89 -1.58 15.45
N PRO A 95 15.87 -1.01 14.71
CA PRO A 95 15.58 0.09 13.80
C PRO A 95 14.64 -0.32 12.65
N ILE A 96 14.67 -1.59 12.19
CA ILE A 96 13.70 -2.09 11.19
C ILE A 96 12.27 -2.00 11.71
N ILE A 97 12.02 -2.45 12.96
CA ILE A 97 10.70 -2.38 13.60
C ILE A 97 10.22 -0.92 13.63
N ARG A 98 11.05 -0.01 14.14
CA ARG A 98 10.70 1.42 14.25
C ARG A 98 10.37 2.05 12.90
N ILE A 99 11.21 1.82 11.89
CA ILE A 99 10.98 2.36 10.54
C ILE A 99 9.75 1.70 9.91
N GLY A 100 9.55 0.39 10.10
CA GLY A 100 8.36 -0.34 9.64
C GLY A 100 7.07 0.25 10.21
N LYS A 101 7.03 0.49 11.53
CA LYS A 101 5.91 1.17 12.21
C LYS A 101 5.69 2.58 11.67
N MET A 102 6.76 3.37 11.53
CA MET A 102 6.70 4.73 10.95
C MET A 102 6.13 4.73 9.53
N LEU A 103 6.41 3.69 8.73
CA LEU A 103 5.90 3.52 7.37
C LEU A 103 4.52 2.85 7.32
N GLY A 104 3.87 2.63 8.47
CA GLY A 104 2.53 2.06 8.59
C GLY A 104 2.46 0.57 8.21
N PHE A 105 3.52 -0.20 8.46
CA PHE A 105 3.44 -1.66 8.43
C PHE A 105 2.83 -2.19 9.72
N HIS A 106 2.09 -3.29 9.62
CA HIS A 106 1.82 -4.17 10.75
C HIS A 106 3.03 -5.09 10.93
N VAL A 107 3.78 -4.88 12.02
CA VAL A 107 5.07 -5.52 12.23
C VAL A 107 4.93 -6.73 13.15
N THR A 108 5.16 -7.90 12.56
CA THR A 108 5.29 -9.17 13.28
C THR A 108 6.78 -9.51 13.43
N VAL A 109 7.22 -9.80 14.65
CA VAL A 109 8.60 -10.20 14.94
C VAL A 109 8.63 -11.61 15.51
N ILE A 110 9.55 -12.43 15.00
CA ILE A 110 9.74 -13.82 15.43
C ILE A 110 11.15 -13.95 16.00
N ASP A 111 11.30 -14.48 17.22
CA ASP A 111 12.57 -14.94 17.78
C ASP A 111 12.29 -15.96 18.88
N ASP A 112 13.01 -17.07 18.89
CA ASP A 112 12.84 -18.14 19.88
C ASP A 112 13.44 -17.80 21.26
N ARG A 113 14.18 -16.68 21.38
CA ARG A 113 14.75 -16.22 22.66
C ARG A 113 13.85 -15.18 23.30
N LEU A 114 13.38 -15.50 24.50
CA LEU A 114 12.50 -14.63 25.30
C LEU A 114 13.05 -13.21 25.50
N SER A 115 14.35 -13.05 25.76
CA SER A 115 14.94 -11.72 25.97
C SER A 115 14.86 -10.84 24.72
N PHE A 116 15.09 -11.40 23.53
CA PHE A 116 15.03 -10.67 22.27
C PHE A 116 13.58 -10.40 21.85
N ALA A 117 12.68 -11.36 22.04
CA ALA A 117 11.24 -11.15 21.86
C ALA A 117 10.71 -10.02 22.78
N ASN A 118 11.17 -9.96 24.03
CA ASN A 118 10.80 -8.87 24.94
C ASN A 118 11.31 -7.50 24.48
N THR A 119 12.49 -7.43 23.85
CA THR A 119 12.96 -6.18 23.23
C THR A 119 12.04 -5.77 22.09
N ALA A 120 11.67 -6.69 21.19
CA ALA A 120 10.75 -6.38 20.10
C ALA A 120 9.39 -5.84 20.60
N ARG A 121 8.87 -6.38 21.71
CA ARG A 121 7.65 -5.85 22.36
C ARG A 121 7.80 -4.42 22.87
N LYS A 122 8.95 -4.10 23.47
CA LYS A 122 9.26 -2.75 23.96
C LYS A 122 9.39 -1.73 22.84
N GLU A 123 9.69 -2.19 21.64
CA GLU A 123 9.88 -1.39 20.43
C GLU A 123 8.59 -1.31 19.58
N GLU A 124 7.45 -1.61 20.19
CA GLU A 124 6.11 -1.43 19.61
C GLU A 124 5.83 -2.28 18.35
N ALA A 125 6.48 -3.46 18.24
CA ALA A 125 6.05 -4.46 17.28
C ALA A 125 4.60 -4.89 17.59
N ASP A 126 3.74 -4.90 16.57
CA ASP A 126 2.30 -5.22 16.71
C ASP A 126 2.07 -6.65 17.18
N THR A 127 2.92 -7.58 16.73
CA THR A 127 2.83 -8.99 17.09
C THR A 127 4.23 -9.54 17.34
N VAL A 128 4.41 -10.26 18.45
CA VAL A 128 5.69 -10.89 18.78
C VAL A 128 5.50 -12.37 19.10
N ILE A 129 6.02 -13.23 18.21
CA ILE A 129 5.92 -14.68 18.31
C ILE A 129 7.24 -15.22 18.88
N CYS A 130 7.20 -15.70 20.12
CA CYS A 130 8.35 -16.27 20.81
C CYS A 130 8.35 -17.80 20.67
N LYS A 131 8.62 -18.30 19.46
CA LYS A 131 8.64 -19.73 19.09
C LYS A 131 9.82 -20.02 18.14
N PRO A 132 10.20 -21.29 17.92
CA PRO A 132 11.07 -21.66 16.81
C PRO A 132 10.56 -21.09 15.48
N PHE A 133 11.47 -20.62 14.62
CA PHE A 133 11.11 -19.93 13.38
C PHE A 133 10.17 -20.74 12.49
N ARG A 134 10.42 -22.05 12.37
CA ARG A 134 9.62 -22.94 11.54
C ARG A 134 8.15 -22.98 11.98
N GLU A 135 7.92 -23.25 13.27
CA GLU A 135 6.58 -23.29 13.87
C GLU A 135 5.86 -21.94 13.74
N ALA A 136 6.56 -20.83 14.00
CA ALA A 136 5.99 -19.50 13.89
C ALA A 136 5.58 -19.13 12.45
N LEU A 137 6.36 -19.58 11.45
CA LEU A 137 6.10 -19.28 10.04
C LEU A 137 5.05 -20.23 9.42
N GLU A 138 4.82 -21.40 10.00
CA GLU A 138 3.69 -22.27 9.65
C GLU A 138 2.35 -21.59 9.98
N GLU A 139 2.29 -20.81 11.06
CA GLU A 139 1.11 -20.03 11.48
C GLU A 139 0.84 -18.79 10.61
N ILE A 140 1.75 -18.44 9.67
CA ILE A 140 1.63 -17.28 8.78
C ILE A 140 1.44 -17.76 7.35
N GLU A 141 0.22 -17.66 6.80
CA GLU A 141 -0.08 -18.14 5.45
C GLU A 141 0.66 -17.36 4.34
N GLY A 142 0.81 -16.04 4.50
CA GLY A 142 1.36 -15.14 3.49
C GLY A 142 0.30 -14.56 2.53
N SER A 143 0.61 -13.41 1.93
CA SER A 143 -0.24 -12.72 0.96
C SER A 143 0.60 -11.80 0.09
N THR A 144 0.02 -11.22 -0.96
CA THR A 144 0.67 -10.20 -1.79
C THR A 144 0.99 -8.88 -1.05
N GLY A 145 0.64 -8.77 0.23
CA GLY A 145 1.01 -7.67 1.13
C GLY A 145 2.06 -8.03 2.18
N HIS A 146 2.60 -9.26 2.16
CA HIS A 146 3.60 -9.71 3.13
C HIS A 146 5.05 -9.44 2.66
N TYR A 147 5.83 -8.83 3.54
CA TYR A 147 7.24 -8.50 3.37
C TYR A 147 8.03 -9.29 4.41
N PHE A 148 8.71 -10.33 3.97
CA PHE A 148 9.50 -11.19 4.84
C PHE A 148 10.95 -10.71 4.90
N ILE A 149 11.44 -10.47 6.11
CA ILE A 149 12.78 -9.94 6.37
C ILE A 149 13.53 -10.95 7.24
N ILE A 150 14.49 -11.65 6.64
CA ILE A 150 15.29 -12.69 7.30
C ILE A 150 16.58 -12.06 7.83
N VAL A 151 16.61 -11.77 9.13
CA VAL A 151 17.74 -11.15 9.86
C VAL A 151 18.10 -11.98 11.09
N THR A 152 18.26 -13.29 10.90
CA THR A 152 18.45 -14.25 12.00
C THR A 152 19.89 -14.27 12.52
N ARG A 153 20.09 -15.01 13.63
CA ARG A 153 21.41 -15.17 14.29
C ARG A 153 22.38 -16.13 13.57
N GLY A 154 22.01 -16.82 12.50
CA GLY A 154 22.90 -17.80 11.87
C GLY A 154 22.32 -18.51 10.65
N HIS A 155 23.21 -19.03 9.80
CA HIS A 155 22.86 -19.61 8.48
C HIS A 155 21.81 -20.72 8.56
N ARG A 156 21.86 -21.58 9.58
CA ARG A 156 20.84 -22.63 9.80
C ARG A 156 19.44 -22.05 9.96
N TYR A 157 19.31 -20.96 10.72
CA TYR A 157 18.02 -20.34 10.94
C TYR A 157 17.55 -19.53 9.72
N ASP A 158 18.47 -18.99 8.92
CA ASP A 158 18.10 -18.40 7.63
C ASP A 158 17.51 -19.46 6.69
N GLN A 159 18.11 -20.65 6.65
CA GLN A 159 17.61 -21.80 5.89
C GLN A 159 16.22 -22.21 6.37
N ASP A 160 16.03 -22.35 7.69
CA ASP A 160 14.72 -22.68 8.27
C ASP A 160 13.67 -21.65 7.84
N CYS A 161 13.97 -20.34 7.97
CA CYS A 161 13.04 -19.28 7.58
C CYS A 161 12.76 -19.29 6.07
N LEU A 162 13.80 -19.30 5.24
CA LEU A 162 13.63 -19.21 3.79
C LEU A 162 12.87 -20.42 3.25
N SER A 163 13.14 -21.63 3.76
CA SER A 163 12.41 -22.85 3.36
C SER A 163 10.91 -22.76 3.63
N GLN A 164 10.50 -22.12 4.73
CA GLN A 164 9.09 -21.94 5.06
C GLN A 164 8.41 -20.85 4.24
N ILE A 165 9.16 -19.81 3.86
CA ILE A 165 8.59 -18.59 3.26
C ILE A 165 8.59 -18.64 1.73
N ILE A 166 9.57 -19.29 1.10
CA ILE A 166 9.83 -19.19 -0.34
C ILE A 166 8.63 -19.59 -1.23
N GLY A 167 7.81 -20.52 -0.76
CA GLY A 167 6.60 -20.97 -1.46
C GLY A 167 5.32 -20.19 -1.09
N LYS A 168 5.38 -19.27 -0.12
CA LYS A 168 4.22 -18.48 0.30
C LYS A 168 4.01 -17.30 -0.63
N LYS A 169 2.75 -16.88 -0.81
CA LYS A 169 2.44 -15.61 -1.46
C LYS A 169 3.09 -14.47 -0.68
N ASN A 170 3.82 -13.59 -1.37
CA ASN A 170 4.56 -12.50 -0.75
C ASN A 170 4.70 -11.31 -1.72
N ALA A 171 4.98 -10.14 -1.17
CA ALA A 171 5.41 -8.94 -1.90
C ALA A 171 6.93 -8.86 -2.02
N TYR A 172 7.64 -9.43 -1.05
CA TYR A 172 9.09 -9.30 -0.90
C TYR A 172 9.63 -10.36 0.06
N ILE A 173 10.78 -10.94 -0.30
CA ILE A 173 11.60 -11.75 0.60
C ILE A 173 13.03 -11.20 0.55
N GLY A 174 13.51 -10.69 1.67
CA GLY A 174 14.86 -10.21 1.83
C GLY A 174 15.63 -11.06 2.84
N MET A 175 16.88 -11.39 2.53
CA MET A 175 17.73 -12.19 3.42
C MET A 175 19.09 -11.55 3.65
N ILE A 176 19.43 -11.36 4.92
CA ILE A 176 20.75 -10.90 5.34
C ILE A 176 21.81 -11.97 5.12
N GLY A 177 23.03 -11.54 4.80
CA GLY A 177 24.18 -12.41 4.74
C GLY A 177 25.22 -11.95 3.73
N SER A 178 26.46 -12.42 3.90
CA SER A 178 27.48 -12.25 2.87
C SER A 178 27.11 -13.06 1.62
N ARG A 179 27.59 -12.64 0.44
CA ARG A 179 27.35 -13.37 -0.81
C ARG A 179 27.70 -14.87 -0.71
N ALA A 180 28.76 -15.20 0.02
CA ALA A 180 29.18 -16.58 0.26
C ALA A 180 28.15 -17.35 1.11
N ARG A 181 27.69 -16.78 2.24
CA ARG A 181 26.66 -17.41 3.10
C ARG A 181 25.36 -17.62 2.34
N VAL A 182 24.95 -16.60 1.60
CA VAL A 182 23.72 -16.61 0.80
C VAL A 182 23.76 -17.71 -0.26
N LYS A 183 24.90 -17.85 -0.96
CA LYS A 183 25.09 -18.92 -1.94
C LYS A 183 24.90 -20.30 -1.31
N LEU A 184 25.51 -20.56 -0.15
CA LEU A 184 25.36 -21.83 0.55
C LEU A 184 23.91 -22.14 0.93
N VAL A 185 23.14 -21.11 1.34
CA VAL A 185 21.72 -21.27 1.65
C VAL A 185 20.90 -21.61 0.40
N LYS A 186 21.15 -20.89 -0.71
CA LYS A 186 20.44 -21.14 -1.98
C LYS A 186 20.78 -22.50 -2.58
N ASP A 187 22.07 -22.86 -2.64
CA ASP A 187 22.53 -24.16 -3.15
C ASP A 187 21.87 -25.31 -2.38
N TYR A 188 21.83 -25.23 -1.04
CA TYR A 188 21.17 -26.23 -0.20
C TYR A 188 19.66 -26.35 -0.50
N LEU A 189 18.95 -25.24 -0.68
CA LEU A 189 17.51 -25.28 -0.98
C LEU A 189 17.21 -25.78 -2.39
N GLU A 190 18.08 -25.47 -3.37
CA GLU A 190 18.00 -26.01 -4.72
C GLU A 190 18.20 -27.54 -4.70
N GLU A 191 19.15 -28.05 -3.91
CA GLU A 191 19.34 -29.50 -3.68
C GLU A 191 18.13 -30.17 -3.02
N GLN A 192 17.33 -29.44 -2.22
CA GLN A 192 16.06 -29.92 -1.66
C GLN A 192 14.89 -29.84 -2.66
N GLY A 193 15.13 -29.40 -3.89
CA GLY A 193 14.13 -29.35 -4.96
C GLY A 193 13.33 -28.05 -5.01
N ILE A 194 13.76 -26.99 -4.33
CA ILE A 194 13.15 -25.66 -4.50
C ILE A 194 13.53 -25.09 -5.85
N ASP A 195 12.55 -24.55 -6.56
CA ASP A 195 12.74 -23.94 -7.88
C ASP A 195 13.75 -22.77 -7.80
N LYS A 196 14.73 -22.82 -8.69
CA LYS A 196 15.75 -21.80 -8.84
C LYS A 196 15.16 -20.43 -9.17
N GLU A 197 14.08 -20.37 -9.96
CA GLU A 197 13.41 -19.12 -10.30
C GLU A 197 12.84 -18.42 -9.05
N LEU A 198 12.32 -19.19 -8.08
CA LEU A 198 11.86 -18.63 -6.80
C LEU A 198 13.05 -18.13 -5.97
N LEU A 199 14.15 -18.90 -5.94
CA LEU A 199 15.36 -18.51 -5.21
C LEU A 199 15.99 -17.23 -5.78
N GLU A 200 15.90 -17.00 -7.09
CA GLU A 200 16.39 -15.79 -7.76
C GLU A 200 15.59 -14.53 -7.38
N GLN A 201 14.32 -14.67 -6.99
CA GLN A 201 13.47 -13.56 -6.52
C GLN A 201 13.80 -13.08 -5.09
N VAL A 202 14.64 -13.82 -4.35
CA VAL A 202 15.06 -13.45 -3.00
C VAL A 202 16.10 -12.33 -3.05
N TYR A 203 15.81 -11.20 -2.42
CA TYR A 203 16.69 -10.03 -2.33
C TYR A 203 17.84 -10.30 -1.37
N THR A 204 19.05 -10.41 -1.91
CA THR A 204 20.20 -10.81 -1.11
C THR A 204 21.55 -10.41 -1.72
N PRO A 205 22.51 -9.89 -0.92
CA PRO A 205 22.31 -9.40 0.45
C PRO A 205 21.22 -8.33 0.50
N ILE A 206 20.36 -8.41 1.51
CA ILE A 206 19.20 -7.53 1.66
C ILE A 206 19.61 -6.05 1.78
N GLY A 207 18.84 -5.16 1.13
CA GLY A 207 19.00 -3.72 1.23
C GLY A 207 19.88 -3.09 0.15
N LEU A 208 19.62 -1.80 -0.13
CA LEU A 208 20.34 -1.06 -1.15
C LEU A 208 21.82 -0.89 -0.80
N LYS A 209 22.68 -0.85 -1.82
CA LYS A 209 24.12 -0.64 -1.68
C LYS A 209 24.44 0.83 -1.39
N ILE A 210 24.23 1.25 -0.14
CA ILE A 210 24.49 2.62 0.35
C ILE A 210 25.72 2.71 1.28
N ASN A 211 26.56 1.67 1.32
CA ASN A 211 27.72 1.55 2.21
C ASN A 211 27.39 1.63 3.71
N ALA A 212 26.22 1.11 4.09
CA ALA A 212 25.78 1.03 5.48
C ALA A 212 26.74 0.22 6.37
N GLN A 213 26.99 0.70 7.58
CA GLN A 213 27.89 0.10 8.56
C GLN A 213 27.21 -0.13 9.92
N THR A 214 26.36 0.79 10.35
CA THR A 214 25.63 0.69 11.63
C THR A 214 24.31 -0.08 11.46
N PRO A 215 23.73 -0.63 12.54
CA PRO A 215 22.40 -1.26 12.49
C PRO A 215 21.32 -0.33 11.94
N GLU A 216 21.37 0.96 12.28
CA GLU A 216 20.45 1.98 11.80
C GLU A 216 20.60 2.23 10.30
N GLU A 217 21.84 2.36 9.80
CA GLU A 217 22.11 2.52 8.37
C GLU A 217 21.69 1.28 7.57
N ILE A 218 21.92 0.09 8.11
CA ILE A 218 21.49 -1.18 7.50
C ILE A 218 19.97 -1.23 7.41
N ALA A 219 19.27 -0.82 8.48
CA ALA A 219 17.81 -0.74 8.45
C ALA A 219 17.31 0.27 7.40
N VAL A 220 17.94 1.44 7.29
CA VAL A 220 17.62 2.41 6.22
C VAL A 220 17.84 1.79 4.84
N ALA A 221 18.94 1.06 4.62
CA ALA A 221 19.21 0.38 3.36
C ALA A 221 18.14 -0.66 3.00
N ILE A 222 17.73 -1.48 3.97
CA ILE A 222 16.68 -2.50 3.83
C ILE A 222 15.34 -1.83 3.52
N MET A 223 14.97 -0.82 4.29
CA MET A 223 13.69 -0.14 4.13
C MET A 223 13.62 0.65 2.83
N ALA A 224 14.74 1.22 2.36
CA ALA A 224 14.81 1.85 1.05
C ALA A 224 14.60 0.84 -0.10
N GLU A 225 15.16 -0.37 0.00
CA GLU A 225 14.92 -1.44 -0.97
C GLU A 225 13.46 -1.88 -0.97
N ILE A 226 12.87 -2.08 0.22
CA ILE A 226 11.44 -2.41 0.36
C ILE A 226 10.56 -1.34 -0.26
N ILE A 227 10.85 -0.04 -0.03
CA ILE A 227 10.12 1.07 -0.65
C ILE A 227 10.27 1.03 -2.18
N GLN A 228 11.48 0.78 -2.68
CA GLN A 228 11.73 0.68 -4.12
C GLN A 228 10.91 -0.45 -4.75
N VAL A 229 10.89 -1.64 -4.15
CA VAL A 229 10.09 -2.78 -4.65
C VAL A 229 8.60 -2.45 -4.59
N LYS A 230 8.13 -1.96 -3.44
CA LYS A 230 6.74 -1.58 -3.20
C LYS A 230 6.24 -0.56 -4.23
N ASN A 231 7.03 0.48 -4.51
CA ASN A 231 6.64 1.56 -5.43
C ASN A 231 7.02 1.26 -6.89
N GLY A 232 7.86 0.27 -7.15
CA GLY A 232 8.29 -0.13 -8.50
C GLY A 232 7.26 -0.98 -9.21
N SER A 233 6.50 -1.80 -8.48
CA SER A 233 5.28 -2.41 -9.02
C SER A 233 4.21 -1.33 -9.17
N GLN A 234 3.64 -1.11 -10.36
CA GLN A 234 2.56 -0.11 -10.61
C GLN A 234 1.22 -0.44 -9.91
N LYS A 235 1.27 -1.15 -8.78
CA LYS A 235 0.16 -1.53 -7.92
C LYS A 235 0.03 -0.45 -6.83
N SER A 236 -1.08 0.27 -6.83
CA SER A 236 -1.36 1.33 -5.85
C SER A 236 -1.76 0.74 -4.49
N PHE A 237 -1.40 1.43 -3.40
CA PHE A 237 -2.02 1.22 -2.09
C PHE A 237 -3.32 2.01 -2.04
N GLY A 238 -4.35 1.50 -2.71
CA GLY A 238 -5.60 2.23 -2.93
C GLY A 238 -6.16 2.90 -1.68
N TYR A 239 -6.48 2.16 -0.62
CA TYR A 239 -7.13 2.72 0.56
C TYR A 239 -6.37 2.43 1.85
N PRO A 240 -5.60 3.40 2.38
CA PRO A 240 -4.99 3.28 3.70
C PRO A 240 -6.05 3.04 4.79
N LYS A 241 -5.68 2.30 5.85
CA LYS A 241 -6.58 1.97 6.96
C LYS A 241 -7.24 3.20 7.56
N GLU A 242 -6.46 4.25 7.84
CA GLU A 242 -6.92 5.54 8.38
C GLU A 242 -7.97 6.21 7.47
N ILE A 243 -7.78 6.12 6.15
CA ILE A 243 -8.77 6.63 5.17
C ILE A 243 -10.05 5.79 5.23
N LEU A 244 -9.96 4.45 5.21
CA LEU A 244 -11.13 3.59 5.32
C LEU A 244 -11.88 3.80 6.63
N ASP A 245 -11.17 3.95 7.74
CA ASP A 245 -11.77 4.23 9.04
C ASP A 245 -12.45 5.60 9.04
N GLY A 246 -11.84 6.63 8.45
CA GLY A 246 -12.50 7.94 8.27
C GLY A 246 -13.76 7.90 7.39
N LEU A 247 -13.78 7.01 6.40
CA LEU A 247 -14.92 6.81 5.51
C LEU A 247 -16.06 6.02 6.17
N THR A 248 -15.72 5.04 7.02
CA THR A 248 -16.67 4.04 7.57
C THR A 248 -17.01 4.22 9.05
N SER A 249 -16.29 5.04 9.81
CA SER A 249 -16.51 5.12 11.26
C SER A 249 -17.90 5.67 11.60
N GLY A 250 -18.54 5.05 12.60
CA GLY A 250 -19.82 5.51 13.12
C GLY A 250 -19.75 6.92 13.70
N GLU A 251 -18.63 7.29 14.32
CA GLU A 251 -18.41 8.63 14.89
C GLU A 251 -18.43 9.74 13.82
N LEU A 252 -17.94 9.45 12.62
CA LEU A 252 -17.89 10.40 11.50
C LEU A 252 -19.00 10.14 10.48
N SER A 253 -19.96 9.28 10.80
CA SER A 253 -21.07 8.97 9.89
C SER A 253 -21.89 10.24 9.65
N ASP A 254 -22.43 10.88 10.68
CA ASP A 254 -23.27 12.08 10.51
C ASP A 254 -22.53 13.32 9.98
N MET A 255 -21.20 13.30 9.89
CA MET A 255 -20.39 14.41 9.42
C MET A 255 -20.27 14.41 7.87
N PRO A 256 -20.80 15.42 7.16
CA PRO A 256 -20.60 15.53 5.72
C PRO A 256 -19.11 15.63 5.39
N LYS A 257 -18.65 14.78 4.48
CA LYS A 257 -17.25 14.67 4.07
C LYS A 257 -17.12 14.35 2.60
N ALA A 258 -15.97 14.66 2.03
CA ALA A 258 -15.59 14.32 0.67
C ALA A 258 -14.29 13.51 0.66
N LEU A 259 -14.19 12.57 -0.27
CA LEU A 259 -12.98 11.84 -0.58
C LEU A 259 -12.28 12.53 -1.75
N VAL A 260 -11.02 12.84 -1.57
CA VAL A 260 -10.11 13.39 -2.56
C VAL A 260 -9.19 12.27 -3.03
N THR A 261 -9.05 12.06 -4.33
CA THR A 261 -8.14 11.06 -4.92
C THR A 261 -7.33 11.68 -6.06
N ILE A 262 -6.00 11.54 -6.05
CA ILE A 262 -5.17 11.86 -7.23
C ILE A 262 -5.40 10.77 -8.28
N VAL A 263 -6.00 11.12 -9.42
CA VAL A 263 -6.32 10.14 -10.49
C VAL A 263 -5.35 10.20 -11.66
N SER A 264 -4.64 11.31 -11.82
CA SER A 264 -3.64 11.51 -12.87
C SER A 264 -2.51 12.39 -12.37
N ARG A 265 -1.29 12.14 -12.88
CA ARG A 265 -0.09 12.91 -12.57
C ARG A 265 0.76 13.04 -13.83
N LYS A 266 1.21 14.25 -14.12
CA LYS A 266 2.20 14.54 -15.17
C LYS A 266 3.34 15.38 -14.59
N GLY A 267 4.58 14.92 -14.73
CA GLY A 267 5.75 15.60 -14.18
C GLY A 267 5.95 15.37 -12.67
N SER A 268 6.66 16.29 -12.02
CA SER A 268 7.03 16.18 -10.60
C SER A 268 5.88 16.64 -9.70
N ALA A 269 5.28 15.71 -8.96
CA ALA A 269 4.26 15.99 -7.96
C ALA A 269 4.66 15.31 -6.64
N PRO A 270 4.23 15.85 -5.49
CA PRO A 270 4.64 15.37 -4.17
C PRO A 270 4.11 13.97 -3.82
N ARG A 271 3.03 13.55 -4.49
CA ARG A 271 2.33 12.29 -4.25
C ARG A 271 1.95 11.60 -5.57
N ASP A 272 1.72 10.29 -5.49
CA ASP A 272 1.42 9.43 -6.64
C ASP A 272 -0.09 9.24 -6.86
N VAL A 273 -0.44 8.75 -8.06
CA VAL A 273 -1.81 8.36 -8.40
C VAL A 273 -2.34 7.33 -7.40
N GLY A 274 -3.58 7.52 -6.95
CA GLY A 274 -4.23 6.74 -5.90
C GLY A 274 -4.04 7.31 -4.49
N THR A 275 -3.24 8.36 -4.30
CA THR A 275 -3.16 9.05 -3.00
C THR A 275 -4.52 9.65 -2.64
N LYS A 276 -4.94 9.44 -1.39
CA LYS A 276 -6.25 9.86 -0.87
C LYS A 276 -6.15 10.79 0.31
N MET A 277 -7.16 11.64 0.43
CA MET A 277 -7.39 12.50 1.59
C MET A 277 -8.90 12.60 1.84
N VAL A 278 -9.33 12.52 3.09
CA VAL A 278 -10.72 12.80 3.48
C VAL A 278 -10.76 14.22 4.02
N VAL A 279 -11.73 15.00 3.56
CA VAL A 279 -11.97 16.36 4.04
C VAL A 279 -13.38 16.45 4.58
N MET A 280 -13.50 16.82 5.86
CA MET A 280 -14.78 17.05 6.52
C MET A 280 -15.26 18.47 6.25
N LEU A 281 -16.58 18.68 6.36
CA LEU A 281 -17.20 20.00 6.14
C LEU A 281 -16.67 21.10 7.09
N ASP A 282 -16.25 20.73 8.31
CA ASP A 282 -15.64 21.64 9.30
C ASP A 282 -14.18 22.01 8.97
N GLY A 283 -13.59 21.36 7.97
CA GLY A 283 -12.22 21.59 7.51
C GLY A 283 -11.18 20.66 8.15
N SER A 284 -11.58 19.75 9.05
CA SER A 284 -10.68 18.69 9.51
C SER A 284 -10.36 17.71 8.37
N THR A 285 -9.17 17.11 8.40
CA THR A 285 -8.69 16.20 7.35
C THR A 285 -8.09 14.92 7.89
N ILE A 286 -8.15 13.86 7.09
CA ILE A 286 -7.41 12.60 7.28
C ILE A 286 -6.59 12.35 6.01
N GLY A 287 -5.28 12.15 6.18
CA GLY A 287 -4.34 12.03 5.06
C GLY A 287 -3.95 13.37 4.45
N THR A 288 -3.17 13.32 3.37
CA THR A 288 -2.65 14.49 2.65
C THR A 288 -2.36 14.12 1.20
N ILE A 289 -2.57 15.04 0.27
CA ILE A 289 -2.20 14.89 -1.13
C ILE A 289 -0.86 15.56 -1.48
N GLY A 290 -0.14 16.08 -0.48
CA GLY A 290 1.21 16.63 -0.65
C GLY A 290 1.49 17.95 0.06
N GLY A 291 0.49 18.54 0.71
CA GLY A 291 0.63 19.82 1.43
C GLY A 291 0.76 21.05 0.52
N GLY A 292 0.82 22.23 1.15
CA GLY A 292 1.02 23.51 0.48
C GLY A 292 -0.25 24.14 -0.12
N CYS A 293 -0.07 25.16 -0.97
CA CYS A 293 -1.18 25.98 -1.48
C CYS A 293 -2.17 25.19 -2.34
N VAL A 294 -1.68 24.19 -3.07
CA VAL A 294 -2.51 23.21 -3.79
C VAL A 294 -3.48 22.47 -2.88
N GLU A 295 -3.01 22.02 -1.72
CA GLU A 295 -3.86 21.29 -0.79
C GLU A 295 -4.96 22.19 -0.23
N SER A 296 -4.68 23.47 -0.03
CA SER A 296 -5.68 24.46 0.40
C SER A 296 -6.82 24.61 -0.62
N GLU A 297 -6.48 24.78 -1.91
CA GLU A 297 -7.48 24.89 -2.98
C GLU A 297 -8.33 23.63 -3.10
N VAL A 298 -7.70 22.46 -3.03
CA VAL A 298 -8.39 21.16 -3.06
C VAL A 298 -9.28 20.97 -1.82
N CYS A 299 -8.85 21.40 -0.63
CA CYS A 299 -9.66 21.35 0.58
C CYS A 299 -10.90 22.24 0.49
N LEU A 300 -10.80 23.43 -0.13
CA LEU A 300 -11.97 24.29 -0.37
C LEU A 300 -12.97 23.61 -1.31
N ALA A 301 -12.49 23.11 -2.46
CA ALA A 301 -13.33 22.37 -3.40
C ALA A 301 -13.97 21.13 -2.74
N ALA A 302 -13.22 20.39 -1.92
CA ALA A 302 -13.73 19.24 -1.19
C ALA A 302 -14.83 19.58 -0.18
N ARG A 303 -14.74 20.73 0.49
CA ARG A 303 -15.82 21.20 1.37
C ARG A 303 -17.08 21.57 0.60
N ASP A 304 -16.94 22.17 -0.58
CA ASP A 304 -18.07 22.46 -1.44
C ASP A 304 -18.70 21.17 -2.00
N VAL A 305 -17.90 20.18 -2.41
CA VAL A 305 -18.41 18.85 -2.78
C VAL A 305 -19.12 18.16 -1.61
N ALA A 306 -18.56 18.23 -0.40
CA ALA A 306 -19.16 17.65 0.80
C ALA A 306 -20.54 18.27 1.13
N ARG A 307 -20.70 19.58 0.86
CA ARG A 307 -21.94 20.35 1.03
C ARG A 307 -22.94 20.09 -0.09
N ASP A 308 -22.52 20.22 -1.34
CA ASP A 308 -23.39 20.25 -2.51
C ASP A 308 -23.68 18.86 -3.08
N LYS A 309 -22.94 17.84 -2.62
CA LYS A 309 -23.07 16.44 -3.02
C LYS A 309 -22.87 16.20 -4.52
N LYS A 310 -22.04 17.02 -5.16
CA LYS A 310 -21.70 16.92 -6.58
C LYS A 310 -20.21 16.63 -6.75
N PRO A 311 -19.82 15.48 -7.32
CA PRO A 311 -18.43 15.18 -7.59
C PRO A 311 -17.82 16.15 -8.61
N VAL A 312 -16.50 16.38 -8.49
CA VAL A 312 -15.74 17.26 -9.37
C VAL A 312 -14.41 16.59 -9.74
N LEU A 313 -14.04 16.66 -11.02
CA LEU A 313 -12.69 16.39 -11.48
C LEU A 313 -11.97 17.73 -11.66
N MET A 314 -10.96 17.97 -10.83
CA MET A 314 -10.22 19.22 -10.76
C MET A 314 -8.80 19.02 -11.27
N LYS A 315 -8.32 19.92 -12.13
CA LYS A 315 -6.92 19.96 -12.56
C LYS A 315 -6.16 20.99 -11.73
N VAL A 316 -5.06 20.58 -11.13
CA VAL A 316 -4.16 21.44 -10.37
C VAL A 316 -2.82 21.54 -11.09
N ASP A 317 -2.41 22.75 -11.41
CA ASP A 317 -1.14 23.05 -12.07
C ASP A 317 -0.16 23.71 -11.08
N MET A 318 0.97 23.04 -10.85
CA MET A 318 2.03 23.50 -9.93
C MET A 318 3.27 24.01 -10.70
N THR A 319 3.13 24.27 -12.00
CA THR A 319 4.25 24.77 -12.80
C THR A 319 4.60 26.23 -12.45
N PRO A 320 5.90 26.62 -12.54
CA PRO A 320 6.40 27.89 -12.02
C PRO A 320 5.75 29.17 -12.57
N GLY A 321 5.01 29.10 -13.68
CA GLY A 321 4.30 30.26 -14.25
C GLY A 321 3.18 30.82 -13.36
N ASN A 322 2.75 30.05 -12.34
CA ASN A 322 1.77 30.45 -11.33
C ASN A 322 2.38 30.59 -9.91
N ALA A 323 3.70 30.43 -9.74
CA ALA A 323 4.32 30.16 -8.44
C ALA A 323 5.53 31.07 -8.09
N GLU A 324 5.58 32.31 -8.61
CA GLU A 324 6.66 33.24 -8.26
C GLU A 324 6.58 33.78 -6.81
N ASP A 325 5.42 33.68 -6.13
CA ASP A 325 5.24 34.29 -4.80
C ASP A 325 5.23 33.30 -3.59
N GLU A 326 5.16 31.97 -3.77
CA GLU A 326 4.77 31.06 -2.67
C GLU A 326 5.67 29.83 -2.39
N GLY A 327 6.87 29.76 -2.97
CA GLY A 327 7.98 28.98 -2.39
C GLY A 327 7.89 27.44 -2.36
N MET A 328 6.92 26.81 -3.03
CA MET A 328 6.83 25.34 -3.15
C MET A 328 6.68 24.92 -4.62
N VAL A 329 7.78 24.54 -5.27
CA VAL A 329 7.81 24.22 -6.71
C VAL A 329 7.87 22.71 -6.92
N CYS A 330 6.72 22.04 -6.87
CA CYS A 330 6.57 20.73 -7.51
C CYS A 330 6.17 20.97 -8.96
N GLY A 331 7.08 21.04 -9.93
CA GLY A 331 6.80 21.49 -11.31
C GLY A 331 5.93 20.57 -12.19
N GLY A 332 4.90 19.93 -11.64
CA GLY A 332 4.00 18.99 -12.32
C GLY A 332 2.54 19.44 -12.31
N ILE A 333 1.70 18.61 -12.93
CA ILE A 333 0.25 18.78 -13.00
C ILE A 333 -0.39 17.52 -12.44
N VAL A 334 -1.39 17.68 -11.59
CA VAL A 334 -2.21 16.56 -11.09
C VAL A 334 -3.68 16.77 -11.43
N GLU A 335 -4.40 15.69 -11.70
CA GLU A 335 -5.86 15.70 -11.73
C GLU A 335 -6.36 14.99 -10.48
N VAL A 336 -7.28 15.66 -9.79
CA VAL A 336 -7.82 15.25 -8.51
C VAL A 336 -9.31 15.05 -8.67
N TYR A 337 -9.79 13.85 -8.40
CA TYR A 337 -11.20 13.55 -8.33
C TYR A 337 -11.68 13.71 -6.89
N ILE A 338 -12.71 14.53 -6.70
CA ILE A 338 -13.30 14.88 -5.42
C ILE A 338 -14.74 14.41 -5.44
N GLU A 339 -15.13 13.59 -4.47
CA GLU A 339 -16.47 13.01 -4.42
C GLU A 339 -17.08 13.06 -3.03
N PRO A 340 -18.40 13.25 -2.91
CA PRO A 340 -19.08 13.19 -1.63
C PRO A 340 -19.10 11.76 -1.12
N VAL A 341 -18.93 11.61 0.19
CA VAL A 341 -19.16 10.33 0.86
C VAL A 341 -20.60 10.33 1.37
N PHE A 342 -21.36 9.32 0.95
CA PHE A 342 -22.72 9.05 1.40
C PHE A 342 -22.63 7.89 2.40
N ASN A 343 -23.30 8.01 3.56
CA ASN A 343 -23.46 6.87 4.47
C ASN A 343 -24.70 6.08 4.14
#